data_AF-A0A963YQQ6-F1
#
_entry.id   AF-A0A963YQQ6-F1
#
_cell.length_a   1.000
_cell.length_b   1.000
_cell.length_c   1.000
_cell.angle_alpha   90.00
_cell.angle_beta   90.00
_cell.angle_gamma   90.00
#
_symmetry.space_group_name_H-M   'P 1'
#
loop_
_entity.id
_entity.type
_entity.pdbx_description
1 polymer ?
#
loop_
_entity_poly.entity_id
_entity_poly.type
_entity_poly.pdbx_seq_one_letter_code
_entity_poly.pdbx_strand_id
1 'polypeptide(L)'
;MTGDQADCVARLRAALPQGWFTDDAPILAGLLNGLASVWASLYALVVFVRGQTRIATASAGWLDLIARDYGGTRWARQSGETDTAFRTRILHNLRRLRGTRGALIANMTELTGRAPLVFEPANAADTGGYGSAGLAWNAAGGWGSLNLPYQCFVTAYRPKGGGIANVGGWGKADTDFALGGWNSGALAWGNASLISGTVTDAQILAAVVESLPAASLAWTALSN
;
A
#
# COMPACT_ATOMS: atom_id res chain seq x y z
N MET A 1 -18.39 -25.29 17.63
CA MET A 1 -19.11 -24.43 18.58
C MET A 1 -19.42 -23.13 17.86
N THR A 2 -20.71 -22.86 17.64
CA THR A 2 -21.18 -21.73 16.82
C THR A 2 -21.30 -20.47 17.67
N GLY A 3 -21.60 -20.62 18.97
CA GLY A 3 -21.71 -19.53 19.95
C GLY A 3 -22.86 -18.55 19.66
N ASP A 4 -23.85 -19.00 18.90
CA ASP A 4 -25.12 -18.31 18.74
C ASP A 4 -26.02 -18.55 19.96
N GLN A 5 -27.17 -17.86 19.99
CA GLN A 5 -28.09 -17.95 21.11
C GLN A 5 -28.61 -19.38 21.33
N ALA A 6 -28.81 -20.17 20.27
CA ALA A 6 -29.29 -21.54 20.38
C ALA A 6 -28.24 -22.48 21.00
N ASP A 7 -26.96 -22.37 20.58
CA ASP A 7 -25.82 -23.08 21.21
C ASP A 7 -25.72 -22.71 22.69
N CYS A 8 -25.83 -21.42 23.03
CA CYS A 8 -25.80 -20.97 24.43
C CYS A 8 -26.97 -21.52 25.25
N VAL A 9 -28.22 -21.52 24.74
CA VAL A 9 -29.37 -22.12 25.44
C VAL A 9 -29.17 -23.61 25.66
N ALA A 10 -28.69 -24.34 24.64
CA ALA A 10 -28.44 -25.78 24.74
C ALA A 10 -27.41 -26.09 25.85
N ARG A 11 -26.34 -25.31 25.96
CA ARG A 11 -25.33 -25.48 27.01
C ARG A 11 -25.83 -25.12 28.40
N LEU A 12 -26.59 -24.03 28.52
CA LEU A 12 -27.18 -23.65 29.79
C LEU A 12 -28.16 -24.72 30.27
N ARG A 13 -28.98 -25.29 29.38
CA ARG A 13 -29.85 -26.43 29.70
C ARG A 13 -29.04 -27.67 30.11
N ALA A 14 -27.96 -27.99 29.39
CA ALA A 14 -27.10 -29.12 29.72
C ALA A 14 -26.40 -28.99 31.07
N ALA A 15 -26.24 -27.77 31.59
CA ALA A 15 -25.68 -27.51 32.90
C ALA A 15 -26.70 -27.64 34.05
N LEU A 16 -28.00 -27.73 33.75
CA LEU A 16 -29.04 -27.93 34.77
C LEU A 16 -29.13 -29.41 35.18
N PRO A 17 -29.45 -29.70 36.45
CA PRO A 17 -29.68 -31.06 36.90
C PRO A 17 -30.81 -31.74 36.14
N GLN A 18 -30.63 -33.01 35.79
CA GLN A 18 -31.68 -33.80 35.15
C GLN A 18 -32.88 -34.00 36.09
N GLY A 19 -34.10 -33.82 35.58
CA GLY A 19 -35.36 -34.08 36.29
C GLY A 19 -35.88 -32.96 37.19
N TRP A 20 -35.17 -31.83 37.33
CA TRP A 20 -35.64 -30.69 38.15
C TRP A 20 -36.74 -29.86 37.48
N PHE A 21 -36.81 -29.89 36.15
CA PHE A 21 -37.74 -29.10 35.37
C PHE A 21 -38.51 -30.01 34.42
N THR A 22 -39.77 -29.65 34.17
CA THR A 22 -40.63 -30.31 33.19
C THR A 22 -40.13 -30.04 31.76
N ASP A 23 -40.49 -30.91 30.82
CA ASP A 23 -40.12 -30.75 29.41
C ASP A 23 -40.66 -29.45 28.81
N ASP A 24 -41.87 -29.05 29.22
CA ASP A 24 -42.46 -27.75 28.91
C ASP A 24 -42.35 -26.81 30.13
N ALA A 25 -41.46 -25.82 30.04
CA ALA A 25 -41.15 -24.88 31.10
C ALA A 25 -40.94 -23.46 30.52
N PRO A 26 -42.01 -22.71 30.22
CA PRO A 26 -41.94 -21.45 29.47
C PRO A 26 -41.17 -20.34 30.20
N ILE A 27 -41.29 -20.26 31.53
CA ILE A 27 -40.56 -19.26 32.34
C ILE A 27 -39.06 -19.56 32.34
N LEU A 28 -38.68 -20.83 32.53
CA LEU A 28 -37.29 -21.26 32.44
C LEU A 28 -36.73 -20.99 31.04
N ALA A 29 -37.50 -21.33 29.99
CA ALA A 29 -37.11 -21.05 28.62
C ALA A 29 -36.87 -19.54 28.39
N GLY A 30 -37.75 -18.67 28.89
CA GLY A 30 -37.58 -17.22 28.81
C GLY A 30 -36.30 -16.74 29.52
N LEU A 31 -36.07 -17.20 30.75
CA LEU A 31 -34.87 -16.87 31.52
C LEU A 31 -33.58 -17.32 30.82
N LEU A 32 -33.55 -18.57 30.35
CA LEU A 32 -32.38 -19.12 29.65
C LEU A 32 -32.12 -18.40 28.32
N ASN A 33 -33.16 -18.02 27.58
CA ASN A 33 -33.01 -17.22 26.37
C ASN A 33 -32.43 -15.83 26.67
N GLY A 34 -32.87 -15.18 27.75
CA GLY A 34 -32.34 -13.90 28.19
C GLY A 34 -30.86 -13.97 28.58
N LEU A 35 -30.45 -15.00 29.32
CA LEU A 35 -29.04 -15.22 29.66
C LEU A 35 -28.21 -15.58 28.41
N ALA A 36 -28.74 -16.43 27.55
CA ALA A 36 -28.07 -16.88 26.33
C ALA A 36 -27.81 -15.73 25.34
N SER A 37 -28.70 -14.73 25.26
CA SER A 37 -28.49 -13.57 24.37
C SER A 37 -27.26 -12.73 24.78
N VAL A 38 -27.05 -12.56 26.08
CA VAL A 38 -25.86 -11.88 26.63
C VAL A 38 -24.60 -12.68 26.34
N TRP A 39 -24.63 -14.00 26.58
CA TRP A 39 -23.50 -14.88 26.29
C TRP A 39 -23.14 -14.93 24.80
N ALA A 40 -24.14 -15.00 23.92
CA ALA A 40 -23.93 -14.95 22.48
C ALA A 40 -23.31 -13.61 22.05
N SER A 41 -23.75 -12.49 22.63
CA SER A 41 -23.20 -11.16 22.35
C SER A 41 -21.73 -11.05 22.80
N LEU A 42 -21.38 -11.57 23.99
CA LEU A 42 -20.00 -11.61 24.47
C LEU A 42 -19.12 -12.50 23.60
N TYR A 43 -19.63 -13.66 23.18
CA TYR A 43 -18.90 -14.54 22.27
C TYR A 43 -18.67 -13.88 20.90
N ALA A 44 -19.68 -13.21 20.34
CA ALA A 44 -19.54 -12.44 19.10
C ALA A 44 -18.46 -11.36 19.22
N LEU A 45 -18.38 -10.67 20.37
CA LEU A 45 -17.31 -9.71 20.65
C LEU A 45 -15.92 -10.37 20.68
N VAL A 46 -15.78 -11.52 21.32
CA VAL A 46 -14.50 -12.26 21.35
C VAL A 46 -14.08 -12.69 19.94
N VAL A 47 -15.02 -13.20 19.14
CA VAL A 47 -14.76 -13.57 17.73
C VAL A 47 -14.33 -12.35 16.92
N PHE A 48 -15.02 -11.21 17.09
CA PHE A 48 -14.65 -9.95 16.44
C PHE A 48 -13.23 -9.52 16.82
N VAL A 49 -12.92 -9.42 18.12
CA VAL A 49 -11.59 -9.01 18.61
C VAL A 49 -10.51 -9.95 18.10
N ARG A 50 -10.74 -11.28 18.14
CA ARG A 50 -9.83 -12.26 17.55
C ARG A 50 -9.55 -11.97 16.07
N GLY A 51 -10.57 -11.62 15.30
CA GLY A 51 -10.45 -11.21 13.90
C GLY A 51 -9.54 -9.99 13.70
N GLN A 52 -9.48 -9.07 14.67
CA GLN A 52 -8.63 -7.89 14.57
C GLN A 52 -7.16 -8.15 14.90
N THR A 53 -6.80 -9.31 15.46
CA THR A 53 -5.41 -9.64 15.87
C THR A 53 -4.47 -10.10 14.74
N ARG A 54 -4.98 -10.22 13.51
CA ARG A 54 -4.23 -10.74 12.35
C ARG A 54 -4.45 -9.82 11.15
N ILE A 55 -3.37 -9.49 10.44
CA ILE A 55 -3.42 -8.67 9.21
C ILE A 55 -4.43 -9.22 8.20
N ALA A 56 -4.51 -10.56 8.08
CA ALA A 56 -5.40 -11.23 7.15
C ALA A 56 -6.89 -10.92 7.37
N THR A 57 -7.29 -10.66 8.61
CA THR A 57 -8.70 -10.55 9.01
C THR A 57 -9.07 -9.20 9.62
N ALA A 58 -8.08 -8.40 10.03
CA ALA A 58 -8.31 -7.07 10.58
C ALA A 58 -8.98 -6.15 9.55
N SER A 59 -9.83 -5.26 10.05
CA SER A 59 -10.69 -4.37 9.24
C SER A 59 -10.78 -2.98 9.85
N ALA A 60 -11.12 -1.99 9.03
CA ALA A 60 -11.26 -0.59 9.44
C ALA A 60 -10.06 -0.12 10.27
N GLY A 61 -10.29 0.69 11.30
CA GLY A 61 -9.24 1.32 12.11
C GLY A 61 -8.25 0.35 12.78
N TRP A 62 -8.61 -0.92 12.97
CA TRP A 62 -7.68 -1.94 13.48
C TRP A 62 -6.57 -2.26 12.47
N LEU A 63 -6.91 -2.29 11.18
CA LEU A 63 -5.93 -2.46 10.12
C LEU A 63 -4.99 -1.24 10.03
N ASP A 64 -5.51 -0.05 10.27
CA ASP A 64 -4.72 1.19 10.35
C ASP A 64 -3.74 1.20 11.53
N LEU A 65 -4.15 0.68 12.69
CA LEU A 65 -3.26 0.50 13.84
C LEU A 65 -2.12 -0.47 13.51
N ILE A 66 -2.42 -1.61 12.88
CA ILE A 66 -1.39 -2.57 12.47
C ILE A 66 -0.41 -1.93 11.48
N ALA A 67 -0.91 -1.18 10.49
CA ALA A 67 -0.04 -0.46 9.55
C ALA A 67 0.88 0.53 10.27
N ARG A 68 0.37 1.19 11.32
CA ARG A 68 1.14 2.13 12.12
C ARG A 68 2.20 1.46 12.98
N ASP A 69 1.95 0.28 13.51
CA ASP A 69 2.93 -0.48 14.30
C ASP A 69 4.16 -0.88 13.46
N TYR A 70 3.95 -1.29 12.21
CA TYR A 70 5.05 -1.72 11.33
C TYR A 70 5.67 -0.57 10.53
N GLY A 71 4.84 0.32 9.98
CA GLY A 71 5.24 1.36 9.03
C GLY A 71 5.25 2.78 9.58
N GLY A 72 4.87 2.97 10.85
CA GLY A 72 4.64 4.29 11.41
C GLY A 72 3.62 5.08 10.60
N THR A 73 3.91 6.35 10.35
CA THR A 73 3.06 7.22 9.50
C THR A 73 3.27 7.00 8.01
N ARG A 74 4.28 6.23 7.59
CA ARG A 74 4.65 6.05 6.18
C ARG A 74 3.67 5.18 5.42
N TRP A 75 3.03 4.24 6.11
CA TRP A 75 2.05 3.31 5.52
C TRP A 75 0.62 3.72 5.85
N ALA A 76 0.36 5.02 5.98
CA ALA A 76 -0.99 5.52 6.19
C ALA A 76 -1.91 5.12 5.02
N ARG A 77 -3.17 4.81 5.36
CA ARG A 77 -4.22 4.49 4.39
C ARG A 77 -4.49 5.69 3.49
N GLN A 78 -4.64 5.42 2.20
CA GLN A 78 -5.01 6.45 1.23
C GLN A 78 -6.50 6.78 1.33
N SER A 79 -6.88 7.99 0.93
CA SER A 79 -8.30 8.38 0.88
C SER A 79 -9.08 7.44 -0.04
N GLY A 80 -10.17 6.86 0.45
CA GLY A 80 -11.00 5.92 -0.30
C GLY A 80 -10.42 4.51 -0.47
N GLU A 81 -9.28 4.19 0.14
CA GLU A 81 -8.66 2.86 0.02
C GLU A 81 -9.42 1.80 0.82
N THR A 82 -9.87 0.76 0.12
CA THR A 82 -10.59 -0.37 0.75
C THR A 82 -9.67 -1.18 1.65
N ASP A 83 -10.22 -1.87 2.64
CA ASP A 83 -9.44 -2.76 3.53
C ASP A 83 -8.64 -3.81 2.76
N THR A 84 -9.18 -4.33 1.65
CA THR A 84 -8.51 -5.33 0.82
C THR A 84 -7.29 -4.75 0.08
N ALA A 85 -7.45 -3.57 -0.52
CA ALA A 85 -6.34 -2.87 -1.18
C ALA A 85 -5.26 -2.50 -0.16
N PHE A 86 -5.67 -1.95 0.98
CA PHE A 86 -4.74 -1.52 2.02
C PHE A 86 -3.99 -2.70 2.64
N ARG A 87 -4.67 -3.81 2.92
CA ARG A 87 -4.04 -5.05 3.40
C ARG A 87 -2.98 -5.57 2.44
N THR A 88 -3.30 -5.58 1.14
CA THR A 88 -2.36 -6.00 0.09
C THR A 88 -1.11 -5.13 0.13
N ARG A 89 -1.28 -3.81 0.23
CA ARG A 89 -0.19 -2.85 0.33
C ARG A 89 0.67 -3.04 1.59
N ILE A 90 0.06 -3.30 2.75
CA ILE A 90 0.78 -3.61 3.99
C ILE A 90 1.62 -4.88 3.82
N LEU A 91 1.02 -5.96 3.31
CA LEU A 91 1.72 -7.24 3.10
C LEU A 91 2.87 -7.10 2.10
N HIS A 92 2.68 -6.29 1.07
CA HIS A 92 3.72 -5.99 0.11
C HIS A 92 4.89 -5.25 0.76
N ASN A 93 4.61 -4.18 1.51
CA ASN A 93 5.64 -3.41 2.21
C ASN A 93 6.43 -4.24 3.24
N LEU A 94 5.77 -5.18 3.94
CA LEU A 94 6.42 -6.09 4.89
C LEU A 94 7.40 -7.06 4.24
N ARG A 95 7.12 -7.49 2.99
CA ARG A 95 7.93 -8.47 2.27
C ARG A 95 8.91 -7.83 1.28
N ARG A 96 8.90 -6.50 1.20
CA ARG A 96 9.68 -5.77 0.22
C ARG A 96 11.16 -5.85 0.54
N LEU A 97 11.95 -6.24 -0.46
CA LEU A 97 13.40 -6.12 -0.41
C LEU A 97 13.81 -4.65 -0.36
N ARG A 98 14.85 -4.32 0.41
CA ARG A 98 15.41 -2.96 0.57
C ARG A 98 16.94 -3.07 0.66
N GLY A 99 17.62 -1.94 0.52
CA GLY A 99 19.07 -1.86 0.69
C GLY A 99 19.90 -2.34 -0.50
N THR A 100 19.26 -2.59 -1.66
CA THR A 100 19.96 -3.02 -2.88
C THR A 100 19.52 -2.18 -4.07
N ARG A 101 20.39 -2.09 -5.09
CA ARG A 101 20.08 -1.45 -6.37
C ARG A 101 18.80 -1.99 -7.00
N GLY A 102 18.67 -3.31 -7.05
CA GLY A 102 17.48 -3.98 -7.61
C GLY A 102 16.20 -3.65 -6.84
N ALA A 103 16.27 -3.58 -5.51
CA ALA A 103 15.13 -3.17 -4.69
C ALA A 103 14.71 -1.72 -4.95
N LEU A 104 15.68 -0.79 -5.10
CA LEU A 104 15.39 0.61 -5.43
C LEU A 104 14.71 0.73 -6.78
N ILE A 105 15.24 0.06 -7.81
CA ILE A 105 14.67 0.06 -9.17
C ILE A 105 13.25 -0.52 -9.15
N ALA A 106 13.06 -1.67 -8.52
CA ALA A 106 11.74 -2.30 -8.40
C ALA A 106 10.75 -1.38 -7.66
N ASN A 107 11.19 -0.73 -6.58
CA ASN A 107 10.33 0.15 -5.80
C ASN A 107 9.84 1.34 -6.62
N MET A 108 10.77 2.04 -7.27
CA MET A 108 10.42 3.17 -8.12
C MET A 108 9.55 2.76 -9.29
N THR A 109 9.83 1.62 -9.91
CA THR A 109 9.05 1.12 -11.05
C THR A 109 7.62 0.81 -10.65
N GLU A 110 7.42 0.18 -9.50
CA GLU A 110 6.08 -0.09 -8.97
C GLU A 110 5.33 1.20 -8.62
N LEU A 111 6.02 2.16 -8.00
CA LEU A 111 5.42 3.41 -7.59
C LEU A 111 5.03 4.27 -8.81
N THR A 112 5.92 4.43 -9.78
CA THR A 112 5.76 5.42 -10.87
C THR A 112 5.43 4.80 -12.22
N GLY A 113 5.45 3.47 -12.34
CA GLY A 113 5.40 2.76 -13.60
C GLY A 113 6.67 2.91 -14.45
N ARG A 114 7.75 3.49 -13.90
CA ARG A 114 8.98 3.80 -14.63
C ARG A 114 10.22 3.44 -13.83
N ALA A 115 11.10 2.67 -14.45
CA ALA A 115 12.40 2.36 -13.88
C ALA A 115 13.26 3.62 -13.79
N PRO A 116 13.86 3.92 -12.62
CA PRO A 116 14.79 5.02 -12.45
C PRO A 116 16.14 4.68 -13.10
N LEU A 117 16.93 5.70 -13.40
CA LEU A 117 18.36 5.51 -13.67
C LEU A 117 19.12 5.58 -12.36
N VAL A 118 20.00 4.61 -12.13
CA VAL A 118 20.86 4.55 -10.95
C VAL A 118 22.30 4.51 -11.43
N PHE A 119 23.16 5.32 -10.82
CA PHE A 119 24.60 5.35 -11.08
C PHE A 119 25.36 5.26 -9.76
N GLU A 120 26.24 4.27 -9.65
CA GLU A 120 27.06 3.98 -8.47
C GLU A 120 28.54 4.20 -8.84
N PRO A 121 29.20 5.25 -8.32
CA PRO A 121 30.58 5.59 -8.72
C PRO A 121 31.64 4.53 -8.41
N ALA A 122 31.35 3.59 -7.50
CA ALA A 122 32.21 2.46 -7.18
C ALA A 122 31.89 1.20 -8.01
N ASN A 123 30.86 1.23 -8.85
CA ASN A 123 30.41 0.10 -9.63
C ASN A 123 30.99 0.18 -11.06
N ALA A 124 31.89 -0.74 -11.39
CA ALA A 124 32.53 -0.80 -12.70
C ALA A 124 31.55 -0.96 -13.88
N ALA A 125 30.36 -1.55 -13.64
CA ALA A 125 29.34 -1.68 -14.67
C ALA A 125 28.71 -0.33 -15.05
N ASP A 126 28.68 0.62 -14.12
CA ASP A 126 28.16 1.97 -14.36
C ASP A 126 29.23 2.92 -14.90
N THR A 127 30.48 2.72 -14.50
CA THR A 127 31.60 3.62 -14.82
C THR A 127 32.39 3.16 -16.04
N GLY A 128 32.14 1.94 -16.52
CA GLY A 128 32.97 1.31 -17.53
C GLY A 128 34.38 0.95 -17.03
N GLY A 129 35.17 0.39 -17.94
CA GLY A 129 36.54 -0.04 -17.71
C GLY A 129 37.28 -0.24 -19.03
N TYR A 130 38.60 -0.47 -18.93
CA TYR A 130 39.41 -0.72 -20.11
C TYR A 130 38.93 -1.97 -20.85
N GLY A 131 38.58 -1.82 -22.13
CA GLY A 131 38.02 -2.90 -22.94
C GLY A 131 36.56 -3.25 -22.65
N SER A 132 35.84 -2.46 -21.86
CA SER A 132 34.40 -2.64 -21.62
C SER A 132 33.54 -1.70 -22.48
N ALA A 133 32.27 -2.08 -22.68
CA ALA A 133 31.25 -1.13 -23.14
C ALA A 133 30.86 -0.18 -21.98
N GLY A 134 30.35 1.01 -22.29
CA GLY A 134 29.68 1.88 -21.32
C GLY A 134 30.38 3.18 -20.94
N LEU A 135 31.65 3.36 -21.31
CA LEU A 135 32.36 4.65 -21.15
C LEU A 135 33.09 5.01 -22.44
N ALA A 136 32.89 6.25 -22.90
CA ALA A 136 33.60 6.84 -24.03
C ALA A 136 33.99 8.27 -23.69
N TRP A 137 35.27 8.59 -23.87
CA TRP A 137 35.81 9.93 -23.62
C TRP A 137 34.99 10.98 -24.38
N ASN A 138 34.42 11.93 -23.63
CA ASN A 138 33.60 13.02 -24.16
C ASN A 138 32.36 12.57 -24.98
N ALA A 139 31.85 11.36 -24.75
CA ALA A 139 30.72 10.82 -25.52
C ALA A 139 29.69 10.05 -24.71
N ALA A 140 30.10 9.21 -23.74
CA ALA A 140 29.17 8.37 -22.99
C ALA A 140 29.74 7.91 -21.63
N GLY A 141 28.83 7.56 -20.70
CA GLY A 141 29.15 6.99 -19.39
C GLY A 141 29.36 8.04 -18.29
N GLY A 142 29.70 7.55 -17.10
CA GLY A 142 30.03 8.38 -15.94
C GLY A 142 31.39 8.01 -15.36
N TRP A 143 32.10 8.99 -14.81
CA TRP A 143 33.39 8.73 -14.15
C TRP A 143 33.17 8.11 -12.77
N GLY A 144 33.86 6.99 -12.52
CA GLY A 144 33.90 6.37 -11.20
C GLY A 144 34.71 7.16 -10.19
N SER A 145 34.41 6.96 -8.91
CA SER A 145 35.14 7.56 -7.80
C SER A 145 35.05 6.70 -6.55
N LEU A 146 36.20 6.24 -6.07
CA LEU A 146 36.32 5.56 -4.77
C LEU A 146 36.27 6.54 -3.59
N ASN A 147 36.34 7.85 -3.85
CA ASN A 147 36.21 8.89 -2.84
C ASN A 147 34.73 9.20 -2.48
N LEU A 148 33.78 8.51 -3.10
CA LEU A 148 32.34 8.61 -2.83
C LEU A 148 31.78 7.30 -2.25
N PRO A 149 32.31 6.80 -1.11
CA PRO A 149 31.82 5.56 -0.52
C PRO A 149 30.37 5.71 -0.07
N TYR A 150 29.57 4.65 -0.24
CA TYR A 150 28.15 4.60 0.14
C TYR A 150 27.27 5.68 -0.52
N GLN A 151 27.68 6.17 -1.70
CA GLN A 151 26.90 7.15 -2.45
C GLN A 151 26.44 6.58 -3.80
N CYS A 152 25.23 6.98 -4.21
CA CYS A 152 24.74 6.75 -5.56
C CYS A 152 23.99 7.99 -6.08
N PHE A 153 23.80 8.05 -7.39
CA PHE A 153 23.05 9.08 -8.09
C PHE A 153 21.83 8.43 -8.71
N VAL A 154 20.66 8.99 -8.46
CA VAL A 154 19.37 8.44 -8.89
C VAL A 154 18.65 9.50 -9.71
N THR A 155 18.31 9.17 -10.95
CA THR A 155 17.29 9.91 -11.71
C THR A 155 15.98 9.17 -11.58
N ALA A 156 15.09 9.69 -10.75
CA ALA A 156 13.75 9.15 -10.57
C ALA A 156 12.76 9.88 -11.48
N TYR A 157 11.81 9.14 -12.02
CA TYR A 157 10.85 9.66 -12.99
C TYR A 157 9.47 9.82 -12.38
N ARG A 158 8.81 10.93 -12.70
CA ARG A 158 7.38 11.10 -12.42
C ARG A 158 6.57 10.11 -13.27
N PRO A 159 5.42 9.64 -12.79
CA PRO A 159 4.54 8.78 -13.57
C PRO A 159 4.18 9.41 -14.92
N LYS A 160 4.01 8.59 -15.95
CA LYS A 160 3.40 9.08 -17.20
C LYS A 160 1.96 9.46 -16.88
N GLY A 161 1.60 10.74 -17.04
CA GLY A 161 0.27 11.23 -16.68
C GLY A 161 -0.84 10.50 -17.45
N GLY A 162 -1.91 10.11 -16.75
CA GLY A 162 -3.13 9.53 -17.34
C GLY A 162 -4.12 10.56 -17.88
N GLY A 163 -3.75 11.85 -17.87
CA GLY A 163 -4.68 12.96 -18.11
C GLY A 163 -5.61 13.23 -16.93
N ILE A 164 -6.48 14.23 -17.08
CA ILE A 164 -7.56 14.50 -16.12
C ILE A 164 -8.81 13.80 -16.65
N ALA A 165 -9.48 13.02 -15.80
CA ALA A 165 -10.66 12.29 -16.19
C ALA A 165 -11.73 13.24 -16.76
N ASN A 166 -12.31 12.88 -17.90
CA ASN A 166 -13.33 13.67 -18.61
C ASN A 166 -12.87 15.06 -19.09
N VAL A 167 -11.56 15.35 -19.12
CA VAL A 167 -11.01 16.61 -19.65
C VAL A 167 -10.10 16.33 -20.84
N GLY A 168 -10.40 16.94 -21.98
CA GLY A 168 -9.59 16.84 -23.20
C GLY A 168 -8.29 17.64 -23.10
N GLY A 169 -7.21 17.14 -23.71
CA GLY A 169 -5.94 17.87 -23.81
C GLY A 169 -5.98 18.96 -24.90
N TRP A 170 -5.19 20.02 -24.73
CA TRP A 170 -5.04 21.08 -25.74
C TRP A 170 -4.14 20.63 -26.91
N GLY A 171 -4.61 20.76 -28.14
CA GLY A 171 -3.74 20.72 -29.34
C GLY A 171 -3.25 19.35 -29.83
N LYS A 172 -3.87 18.23 -29.45
CA LYS A 172 -3.58 16.94 -30.13
C LYS A 172 -4.35 16.85 -31.44
N ALA A 173 -3.65 17.16 -32.54
CA ALA A 173 -4.16 17.09 -33.91
C ALA A 173 -4.06 15.68 -34.53
N ASP A 174 -3.51 14.71 -33.80
CA ASP A 174 -3.10 13.37 -34.26
C ASP A 174 -3.93 12.22 -33.67
N THR A 175 -4.97 12.53 -32.90
CA THR A 175 -6.01 11.57 -32.53
C THR A 175 -7.34 12.09 -33.07
N ASP A 176 -8.11 11.25 -33.76
CA ASP A 176 -9.44 11.56 -34.35
C ASP A 176 -10.50 12.05 -33.33
N PHE A 177 -10.11 12.27 -32.07
CA PHE A 177 -10.93 12.82 -30.99
C PHE A 177 -10.18 13.96 -30.29
N ALA A 178 -10.04 15.12 -30.95
CA ALA A 178 -9.78 16.37 -30.26
C ALA A 178 -11.02 16.71 -29.40
N LEU A 179 -11.01 16.30 -28.13
CA LEU A 179 -12.16 16.37 -27.20
C LEU A 179 -12.45 17.80 -26.67
N GLY A 180 -12.02 18.86 -27.34
CA GLY A 180 -12.19 20.22 -26.85
C GLY A 180 -12.37 21.25 -27.96
N GLY A 181 -13.50 21.96 -27.94
CA GLY A 181 -13.86 23.02 -28.87
C GLY A 181 -15.03 23.86 -28.36
N TRP A 182 -15.37 24.95 -29.05
CA TRP A 182 -16.55 25.76 -28.72
C TRP A 182 -17.81 24.87 -28.80
N ASN A 183 -18.53 24.70 -27.68
CA ASN A 183 -19.63 23.74 -27.53
C ASN A 183 -19.28 22.25 -27.71
N SER A 184 -18.03 21.83 -27.48
CA SER A 184 -17.65 20.40 -27.55
C SER A 184 -16.63 20.03 -26.47
N GLY A 185 -17.00 19.08 -25.61
CA GLY A 185 -16.17 18.49 -24.56
C GLY A 185 -15.74 19.44 -23.43
N ALA A 186 -15.44 18.90 -22.25
CA ALA A 186 -14.96 19.71 -21.13
C ALA A 186 -13.46 20.00 -21.30
N LEU A 187 -13.14 21.26 -21.61
CA LEU A 187 -11.79 21.81 -21.48
C LEU A 187 -11.69 22.48 -20.10
N ALA A 188 -10.63 22.17 -19.36
CA ALA A 188 -10.37 22.77 -18.07
C ALA A 188 -8.88 23.08 -17.91
N TRP A 189 -8.58 24.16 -17.16
CA TRP A 189 -7.23 24.39 -16.67
C TRP A 189 -6.86 23.28 -15.69
N GLY A 190 -6.02 22.37 -16.16
CA GLY A 190 -5.57 21.24 -15.38
C GLY A 190 -4.50 21.60 -14.36
N ASN A 191 -4.58 21.02 -13.17
CA ASN A 191 -3.47 20.95 -12.24
C ASN A 191 -3.32 19.51 -11.72
N ALA A 192 -2.20 19.20 -11.08
CA ALA A 192 -1.95 17.84 -10.56
C ALA A 192 -2.98 17.39 -9.52
N SER A 193 -3.67 18.31 -8.82
CA SER A 193 -4.74 17.96 -7.87
C SER A 193 -6.02 17.46 -8.53
N LEU A 194 -6.20 17.70 -9.83
CA LEU A 194 -7.32 17.18 -10.62
C LEU A 194 -7.05 15.76 -11.15
N ILE A 195 -5.83 15.24 -10.97
CA ILE A 195 -5.47 13.87 -11.33
C ILE A 195 -5.58 13.01 -10.06
N SER A 196 -6.59 12.13 -10.02
CA SER A 196 -6.78 11.19 -8.92
C SER A 196 -5.65 10.17 -8.87
N GLY A 197 -5.14 9.86 -7.67
CA GLY A 197 -4.09 8.86 -7.47
C GLY A 197 -2.67 9.30 -7.86
N THR A 198 -2.42 10.61 -7.99
CA THR A 198 -1.10 11.12 -8.39
C THR A 198 -0.03 10.80 -7.35
N VAL A 199 1.03 10.11 -7.79
CA VAL A 199 2.26 9.97 -7.01
C VAL A 199 2.96 11.33 -6.95
N THR A 200 3.15 11.83 -5.74
CA THR A 200 3.79 13.14 -5.51
C THR A 200 5.32 13.01 -5.50
N ASP A 201 6.01 14.11 -5.78
CA ASP A 201 7.47 14.19 -5.69
C ASP A 201 7.98 13.78 -4.29
N ALA A 202 7.26 14.16 -3.23
CA ALA A 202 7.57 13.76 -1.87
C ALA A 202 7.47 12.24 -1.67
N GLN A 203 6.49 11.58 -2.30
CA GLN A 203 6.38 10.11 -2.26
C GLN A 203 7.52 9.43 -3.02
N ILE A 204 7.95 9.99 -4.16
CA ILE A 204 9.10 9.46 -4.92
C ILE A 204 10.37 9.55 -4.07
N LEU A 205 10.66 10.72 -3.51
CA LEU A 205 11.84 10.94 -2.67
C LEU A 205 11.81 10.07 -1.41
N ALA A 206 10.65 9.96 -0.74
CA ALA A 206 10.50 9.10 0.42
C ALA A 206 10.76 7.63 0.06
N ALA A 207 10.26 7.15 -1.08
CA ALA A 207 10.46 5.79 -1.51
C ALA A 207 11.91 5.50 -1.94
N VAL A 208 12.64 6.48 -2.48
CA VAL A 208 14.10 6.36 -2.69
C VAL A 208 14.79 6.13 -1.36
N VAL A 209 14.57 7.01 -0.38
CA VAL A 209 15.17 6.92 0.96
C VAL A 209 14.83 5.58 1.64
N GLU A 210 13.59 5.13 1.53
CA GLU A 210 13.14 3.86 2.11
C GLU A 210 13.80 2.63 1.47
N SER A 211 14.38 2.77 0.26
CA SER A 211 15.06 1.70 -0.45
C SER A 211 16.55 1.63 -0.14
N LEU A 212 17.11 2.67 0.48
CA LEU A 212 18.55 2.77 0.70
C LEU A 212 19.02 1.90 1.87
N PRO A 213 20.24 1.34 1.79
CA PRO A 213 20.86 0.74 2.95
C PRO A 213 21.19 1.83 3.99
N ALA A 214 21.30 1.42 5.26
CA ALA A 214 21.67 2.33 6.32
C ALA A 214 23.03 3.00 6.04
N ALA A 215 23.17 4.27 6.46
CA ALA A 215 24.39 5.07 6.28
C ALA A 215 24.83 5.25 4.81
N SER A 216 23.90 5.22 3.86
CA SER A 216 24.15 5.57 2.46
C SER A 216 23.42 6.85 2.06
N LEU A 217 23.86 7.43 0.95
CA LEU A 217 23.32 8.68 0.42
C LEU A 217 22.99 8.54 -1.07
N ALA A 218 21.78 8.92 -1.44
CA ALA A 218 21.36 8.98 -2.84
C ALA A 218 21.08 10.41 -3.27
N TRP A 219 21.93 10.93 -4.16
CA TRP A 219 21.68 12.20 -4.83
C TRP A 219 20.58 12.00 -5.86
N THR A 220 19.40 12.56 -5.60
CA THR A 220 18.21 12.28 -6.42
C THR A 220 17.82 13.47 -7.28
N ALA A 221 17.71 13.26 -8.59
CA ALA A 221 17.12 14.19 -9.54
C ALA A 221 15.74 13.68 -9.98
N LEU A 222 14.74 14.56 -10.01
CA LEU A 222 13.40 14.25 -10.49
C LEU A 222 13.23 14.69 -11.94
N SER A 223 12.83 13.76 -12.81
CA SER A 223 12.63 13.99 -14.23
C SER A 223 11.25 13.54 -14.72
N ASN A 224 10.90 13.92 -15.94
CA ASN A 224 9.66 13.55 -16.64
C ASN A 224 9.87 12.48 -17.70
#